data_AF-A0A0B5FH54-F1
#
_entry.id   AF-A0A0B5FH54-F1
#
_cell.length_a   1.000
_cell.length_b   1.000
_cell.length_c   1.000
_cell.angle_alpha   90.00
_cell.angle_beta   90.00
_cell.angle_gamma   90.00
#
_symmetry.space_group_name_H-M   'P 1'
#
loop_
_entity.id
_entity.type
_entity.pdbx_description
1 polymer ?
#
loop_
_entity_poly.entity_id
_entity_poly.type
_entity_poly.pdbx_seq_one_letter_code
_entity_poly.pdbx_strand_id
1 'polypeptide(L)'
;MQEFFDICSEIESTMCLIYRRMAHAVRGNEKLQELMLQLAKDEADHANQVRYARVLPQSESFAGVKIGKSRLELLLLKAQSLLRDLENDPPTEKHALLKAIELEEEFIGVHVGTAVEFKDEKLKERFSMLARDDEKHVGTLRAYFNAFYSPVT
;
A
#
# COMPACT_ATOMS: atom_id res chain seq x y z
N MET A 1 -18.19 -9.21 2.16
CA MET A 1 -17.13 -9.32 1.13
C MET A 1 -17.05 -8.06 0.26
N GLN A 2 -18.16 -7.51 -0.24
CA GLN A 2 -18.12 -6.20 -0.91
C GLN A 2 -17.52 -5.09 -0.02
N GLU A 3 -18.00 -4.96 1.22
CA GLU A 3 -17.45 -4.01 2.20
C GLU A 3 -15.95 -4.21 2.45
N PHE A 4 -15.47 -5.46 2.43
CA PHE A 4 -14.04 -5.76 2.57
C PHE A 4 -13.24 -5.17 1.40
N PHE A 5 -13.68 -5.40 0.16
CA PHE A 5 -13.04 -4.82 -1.02
C PHE A 5 -13.15 -3.30 -1.07
N ASP A 6 -14.26 -2.73 -0.56
CA ASP A 6 -14.44 -1.28 -0.45
C ASP A 6 -13.36 -0.69 0.47
N ILE A 7 -13.17 -1.25 1.67
CA ILE A 7 -12.15 -0.78 2.62
C ILE A 7 -10.74 -1.01 2.07
N CYS A 8 -10.44 -2.17 1.47
CA CYS A 8 -9.13 -2.41 0.83
C CYS A 8 -8.87 -1.38 -0.27
N SER A 9 -9.84 -1.10 -1.14
CA SER A 9 -9.65 -0.10 -2.20
C SER A 9 -9.44 1.30 -1.63
N GLU A 10 -10.08 1.62 -0.51
CA GLU A 10 -9.91 2.91 0.17
C GLU A 10 -8.51 3.03 0.80
N ILE A 11 -8.00 1.94 1.37
CA ILE A 11 -6.63 1.84 1.86
C ILE A 11 -5.63 2.12 0.72
N GLU A 12 -5.69 1.39 -0.40
CA GLU A 12 -4.75 1.58 -1.51
C GLU A 12 -4.84 3.01 -2.08
N SER A 13 -6.06 3.55 -2.17
CA SER A 13 -6.28 4.92 -2.62
C SER A 13 -5.68 5.95 -1.65
N THR A 14 -5.75 5.69 -0.35
CA THR A 14 -5.17 6.55 0.68
C THR A 14 -3.64 6.49 0.66
N MET A 15 -3.07 5.31 0.47
CA MET A 15 -1.62 5.10 0.29
C MET A 15 -1.10 5.86 -0.93
N CYS A 16 -1.80 5.77 -2.07
CA CYS A 16 -1.51 6.59 -3.25
C CYS A 16 -1.44 8.09 -2.93
N LEU A 17 -2.40 8.61 -2.17
CA LEU A 17 -2.41 10.02 -1.76
C LEU A 17 -1.25 10.37 -0.83
N ILE A 18 -0.95 9.52 0.15
CA ILE A 18 0.19 9.66 1.06
C ILE A 18 1.49 9.81 0.26
N TYR A 19 1.73 8.91 -0.70
CA TYR A 19 2.94 8.96 -1.52
C TYR A 19 3.03 10.20 -2.40
N ARG A 20 1.91 10.67 -2.96
CA ARG A 20 1.88 11.96 -3.68
C ARG A 20 2.22 13.15 -2.77
N ARG A 21 1.74 13.14 -1.52
CA ARG A 21 2.06 14.19 -0.54
C ARG A 21 3.54 14.14 -0.14
N MET A 22 4.07 12.96 0.12
CA MET A 22 5.50 12.77 0.40
C MET A 22 6.37 13.23 -0.78
N ALA A 23 6.00 12.87 -2.03
CA ALA A 23 6.69 13.33 -3.23
C ALA A 23 6.75 14.87 -3.33
N HIS A 24 5.66 15.55 -2.99
CA HIS A 24 5.63 17.02 -2.97
C HIS A 24 6.51 17.61 -1.85
N ALA A 25 6.55 16.97 -0.67
CA ALA A 25 7.36 17.39 0.46
C ALA A 25 8.87 17.26 0.15
N VAL A 26 9.26 16.21 -0.58
CA VAL A 26 10.66 15.89 -0.91
C VAL A 26 11.10 16.39 -2.30
N ARG A 27 10.36 17.32 -2.92
CA ARG A 27 10.63 17.83 -4.29
C ARG A 27 12.03 18.43 -4.53
N GLY A 28 12.81 18.68 -3.47
CA GLY A 28 14.21 19.10 -3.58
C GLY A 28 15.17 17.94 -3.90
N ASN A 29 14.73 16.70 -3.72
CA ASN A 29 15.47 15.49 -4.04
C ASN A 29 14.73 14.73 -5.14
N GLU A 30 15.15 14.97 -6.39
CA GLU A 30 14.50 14.41 -7.59
C GLU A 30 14.37 12.89 -7.54
N LYS A 31 15.42 12.18 -7.10
CA LYS A 31 15.40 10.71 -7.01
C LYS A 31 14.38 10.20 -6.00
N LEU A 32 14.29 10.85 -4.83
CA LEU A 32 13.32 10.46 -3.82
C LEU A 32 11.90 10.81 -4.26
N GLN A 33 11.72 11.96 -4.92
CA GLN A 33 10.45 12.36 -5.48
C GLN A 33 9.96 11.36 -6.54
N GLU A 34 10.82 10.95 -7.47
CA GLU A 34 10.51 9.93 -8.48
C GLU A 34 10.11 8.60 -7.85
N LEU A 35 10.85 8.15 -6.83
CA LEU A 35 10.51 6.94 -6.08
C LEU A 35 9.11 7.04 -5.45
N MET A 36 8.81 8.15 -4.77
CA MET A 36 7.49 8.36 -4.15
C MET A 36 6.37 8.44 -5.20
N LEU A 37 6.60 9.06 -6.35
CA LEU A 37 5.61 9.09 -7.43
C LEU A 37 5.39 7.72 -8.07
N GLN A 38 6.44 6.90 -8.16
CA GLN A 38 6.33 5.53 -8.65
C GLN A 38 5.47 4.68 -7.68
N LEU A 39 5.77 4.72 -6.37
CA LEU A 39 4.94 4.05 -5.36
C LEU A 39 3.48 4.53 -5.42
N ALA A 40 3.25 5.83 -5.54
CA ALA A 40 1.89 6.36 -5.69
C ALA A 40 1.15 5.81 -6.93
N LYS A 41 1.87 5.54 -8.02
CA LYS A 41 1.29 4.96 -9.23
C LYS A 41 0.94 3.49 -8.99
N ASP A 42 1.85 2.74 -8.38
CA ASP A 42 1.66 1.32 -8.08
C ASP A 42 0.44 1.13 -7.16
N GLU A 43 0.28 1.96 -6.12
CA GLU A 43 -0.91 1.93 -5.26
C GLU A 43 -2.22 2.29 -5.97
N ALA A 44 -2.17 3.18 -6.97
CA ALA A 44 -3.35 3.49 -7.78
C ALA A 44 -3.77 2.27 -8.62
N ASP A 45 -2.79 1.54 -9.15
CA ASP A 45 -3.03 0.29 -9.88
C ASP A 45 -3.54 -0.81 -8.94
N HIS A 46 -3.05 -0.89 -7.72
CA HIS A 46 -3.56 -1.79 -6.68
C HIS A 46 -5.04 -1.50 -6.38
N ALA A 47 -5.40 -0.23 -6.14
CA ALA A 47 -6.79 0.18 -5.92
C ALA A 47 -7.71 -0.26 -7.07
N ASN A 48 -7.26 -0.12 -8.32
CA ASN A 48 -8.02 -0.56 -9.49
C ASN A 48 -8.21 -2.09 -9.53
N GLN A 49 -7.21 -2.86 -9.15
CA GLN A 49 -7.30 -4.32 -9.07
C GLN A 49 -8.24 -4.78 -7.96
N VAL A 50 -8.25 -4.11 -6.81
CA VAL A 50 -9.22 -4.38 -5.73
C VAL A 50 -10.65 -4.07 -6.18
N ARG A 51 -10.87 -2.94 -6.87
CA ARG A 51 -12.18 -2.60 -7.45
C ARG A 51 -12.64 -3.62 -8.49
N TYR A 52 -11.70 -4.17 -9.26
CA TYR A 52 -12.00 -5.29 -10.17
C TYR A 52 -12.42 -6.55 -9.38
N ALA A 53 -11.73 -6.91 -8.30
CA ALA A 53 -12.11 -8.05 -7.45
C ALA A 53 -13.54 -7.92 -6.89
N ARG A 54 -13.93 -6.69 -6.54
CA ARG A 54 -15.26 -6.36 -6.01
C ARG A 54 -16.40 -6.71 -6.95
N VAL A 55 -16.19 -6.60 -8.27
CA VAL A 55 -17.25 -6.86 -9.27
C VAL A 55 -17.28 -8.31 -9.76
N LEU A 56 -16.35 -9.16 -9.32
CA LEU A 56 -16.35 -10.58 -9.64
C LEU A 56 -17.50 -11.33 -8.94
N PRO A 57 -17.97 -12.47 -9.50
CA PRO A 57 -18.98 -13.32 -8.87
C PRO A 57 -18.51 -13.85 -7.52
N GLN A 58 -18.98 -13.23 -6.43
CA GLN A 58 -18.37 -13.39 -5.10
C GLN A 58 -18.34 -14.85 -4.60
N SER A 59 -19.46 -15.56 -4.73
CA SER A 59 -19.60 -16.95 -4.29
C SER A 59 -18.81 -17.95 -5.14
N GLU A 60 -18.46 -17.60 -6.37
CA GLU A 60 -17.72 -18.45 -7.30
C GLU A 60 -16.22 -18.18 -7.23
N SER A 61 -15.84 -16.92 -7.04
CA SER A 61 -14.44 -16.49 -7.04
C SER A 61 -13.75 -16.65 -5.67
N PHE A 62 -14.49 -16.52 -4.57
CA PHE A 62 -13.92 -16.43 -3.23
C PHE A 62 -14.52 -17.44 -2.24
N ALA A 63 -13.67 -17.98 -1.36
CA ALA A 63 -14.05 -18.90 -0.29
C ALA A 63 -14.18 -18.20 1.07
N GLY A 64 -13.51 -17.06 1.27
CA GLY A 64 -13.57 -16.32 2.52
C GLY A 64 -12.55 -15.20 2.60
N VAL A 65 -12.55 -14.51 3.74
CA VAL A 65 -11.58 -13.47 4.11
C VAL A 65 -10.82 -13.97 5.34
N LYS A 66 -9.49 -13.87 5.30
CA LYS A 66 -8.58 -14.36 6.35
C LYS A 66 -8.31 -13.33 7.44
N ILE A 67 -8.64 -12.06 7.19
CA ILE A 67 -8.43 -10.96 8.14
C ILE A 67 -9.74 -10.50 8.75
N GLY A 68 -9.71 -10.16 10.04
CA GLY A 68 -10.86 -9.60 10.73
C GLY A 68 -11.15 -8.17 10.27
N LYS A 69 -12.44 -7.83 10.14
CA LYS A 69 -12.91 -6.49 9.76
C LYS A 69 -12.28 -5.38 10.60
N SER A 70 -12.23 -5.54 11.92
CA SER A 70 -11.66 -4.53 12.83
C SER A 70 -10.18 -4.23 12.58
N ARG A 71 -9.40 -5.21 12.10
CA ARG A 71 -8.00 -4.98 11.72
C ARG A 71 -7.92 -4.12 10.47
N LEU A 72 -8.79 -4.37 9.50
CA LEU A 72 -8.84 -3.61 8.26
C LEU A 72 -9.27 -2.16 8.50
N GLU A 73 -10.30 -1.95 9.32
CA GLU A 73 -10.76 -0.62 9.73
C GLU A 73 -9.67 0.15 10.49
N LEU A 74 -8.94 -0.51 11.39
CA LEU A 74 -7.83 0.10 12.11
C LEU A 74 -6.72 0.59 11.16
N LEU A 75 -6.40 -0.19 10.15
CA LEU A 75 -5.38 0.20 9.15
C LEU A 75 -5.85 1.36 8.29
N LEU A 76 -7.12 1.35 7.84
CA LEU A 76 -7.69 2.50 7.15
C LEU A 76 -7.62 3.77 8.01
N LEU A 77 -8.00 3.70 9.29
CA LEU A 77 -7.91 4.83 10.21
C LEU A 77 -6.47 5.34 10.38
N LYS A 78 -5.49 4.44 10.47
CA LYS A 78 -4.06 4.79 10.52
C LYS A 78 -3.61 5.52 9.25
N ALA A 79 -3.91 4.97 8.07
CA ALA A 79 -3.57 5.59 6.79
C ALA A 79 -4.20 6.98 6.65
N GLN A 80 -5.49 7.11 6.96
CA GLN A 80 -6.19 8.40 6.94
C GLN A 80 -5.62 9.39 7.96
N SER A 81 -5.21 8.94 9.15
CA SER A 81 -4.56 9.79 10.15
C SER A 81 -3.23 10.32 9.64
N LEU A 82 -2.39 9.45 9.10
CA LEU A 82 -1.11 9.86 8.55
C LEU A 82 -1.28 10.84 7.39
N LEU A 83 -2.24 10.61 6.49
CA LEU A 83 -2.51 11.54 5.40
C LEU A 83 -2.84 12.95 5.94
N ARG A 84 -3.67 13.05 6.98
CA ARG A 84 -3.97 14.32 7.64
C ARG A 84 -2.74 14.94 8.29
N ASP A 85 -1.91 14.13 8.94
CA ASP A 85 -0.69 14.61 9.59
C ASP A 85 0.28 15.21 8.56
N LEU A 86 0.46 14.55 7.41
CA LEU A 86 1.31 15.02 6.30
C LEU A 86 0.79 16.30 5.63
N GLU A 87 -0.52 16.55 5.67
CA GLU A 87 -1.12 17.79 5.17
C GLU A 87 -0.86 18.98 6.10
N ASN A 88 -0.71 18.73 7.40
CA ASN A 88 -0.44 19.77 8.39
C ASN A 88 1.06 20.01 8.60
N ASP A 89 1.87 18.95 8.58
CA ASP A 89 3.31 18.98 8.82
C ASP A 89 4.06 18.12 7.77
N PRO A 90 4.51 18.73 6.66
CA PRO A 90 5.23 18.00 5.61
C PRO A 90 6.53 17.38 6.14
N PRO A 91 6.79 16.08 5.88
CA PRO A 91 7.92 15.38 6.46
C PRO A 91 9.23 15.79 5.80
N THR A 92 10.33 15.67 6.55
CA THR A 92 11.68 15.66 5.98
C THR A 92 11.91 14.39 5.17
N GLU A 93 12.89 14.38 4.27
CA GLU A 93 13.21 13.23 3.42
C GLU A 93 13.42 11.93 4.21
N LYS A 94 14.22 12.00 5.29
CA LYS A 94 14.48 10.85 6.16
C LYS A 94 13.21 10.36 6.86
N HIS A 95 12.37 11.27 7.35
CA HIS A 95 11.12 10.90 8.01
C HIS A 95 10.10 10.32 7.01
N ALA A 96 10.02 10.87 5.81
CA ALA A 96 9.16 10.34 4.74
C ALA A 96 9.51 8.88 4.42
N LEU A 97 10.81 8.57 4.27
CA LEU A 97 11.28 7.21 4.02
C LEU A 97 10.97 6.26 5.18
N LEU A 98 11.26 6.66 6.42
CA LEU A 98 10.97 5.81 7.59
C LEU A 98 9.48 5.51 7.71
N LYS A 99 8.63 6.52 7.47
CA LYS A 99 7.18 6.36 7.50
C LYS A 99 6.66 5.50 6.35
N ALA A 100 7.21 5.65 5.15
CA ALA A 100 6.87 4.78 4.02
C ALA A 100 7.21 3.31 4.32
N ILE A 101 8.39 3.02 4.88
CA ILE A 101 8.79 1.65 5.26
C ILE A 101 7.84 1.07 6.32
N GLU A 102 7.54 1.85 7.37
CA GLU A 102 6.62 1.44 8.44
C GLU A 102 5.24 1.10 7.89
N LEU A 103 4.72 1.92 6.96
CA LEU A 103 3.43 1.66 6.31
C LEU A 103 3.48 0.37 5.48
N GLU A 104 4.42 0.24 4.54
CA GLU A 104 4.48 -0.93 3.68
C GLU A 104 4.56 -2.24 4.50
N GLU A 105 5.32 -2.24 5.60
CA GLU A 105 5.43 -3.40 6.50
C GLU A 105 4.13 -3.70 7.25
N GLU A 106 3.39 -2.68 7.68
CA GLU A 106 2.10 -2.87 8.34
C GLU A 106 0.99 -3.34 7.37
N PHE A 107 1.04 -2.89 6.12
CA PHE A 107 -0.01 -3.08 5.12
C PHE A 107 0.16 -4.35 4.27
N ILE A 108 1.36 -4.93 4.20
CA ILE A 108 1.66 -6.18 3.47
C ILE A 108 0.68 -7.33 3.78
N GLY A 109 0.19 -7.39 5.02
CA GLY A 109 -0.69 -8.44 5.51
C GLY A 109 -2.17 -8.27 5.16
N VAL A 110 -2.57 -7.13 4.55
CA VAL A 110 -3.98 -6.83 4.26
C VAL A 110 -4.31 -6.68 2.78
N HIS A 111 -3.32 -6.74 1.89
CA HIS A 111 -3.58 -6.82 0.46
C HIS A 111 -4.40 -8.05 0.09
N VAL A 112 -5.21 -7.91 -0.95
CA VAL A 112 -6.20 -8.91 -1.37
C VAL A 112 -5.56 -10.28 -1.65
N GLY A 113 -4.34 -10.33 -2.18
CA GLY A 113 -3.59 -11.58 -2.39
C GLY A 113 -3.32 -12.39 -1.13
N THR A 114 -3.15 -11.69 0.00
CA THR A 114 -2.84 -12.29 1.31
C THR A 114 -4.10 -12.48 2.15
N ALA A 115 -5.04 -11.54 2.04
CA ALA A 115 -6.20 -11.43 2.92
C ALA A 115 -7.43 -12.22 2.45
N VAL A 116 -7.46 -12.72 1.21
CA VAL A 116 -8.60 -13.45 0.64
C VAL A 116 -8.25 -14.91 0.36
N GLU A 117 -9.24 -15.79 0.52
CA GLU A 117 -9.17 -17.16 0.04
C GLU A 117 -9.90 -17.27 -1.30
N PHE A 118 -9.19 -17.71 -2.33
CA PHE A 118 -9.68 -17.81 -3.70
C PHE A 118 -10.11 -19.24 -4.02
N LYS A 119 -11.19 -19.38 -4.79
CA LYS A 119 -11.63 -20.67 -5.36
C LYS A 119 -11.04 -20.91 -6.75
N ASP A 120 -10.78 -19.84 -7.48
CA ASP A 120 -10.17 -19.87 -8.81
C ASP A 120 -8.65 -19.66 -8.68
N GLU A 121 -7.86 -20.65 -9.10
CA GLU A 121 -6.39 -20.61 -9.03
C GLU A 121 -5.78 -19.54 -9.95
N LYS A 122 -6.41 -19.17 -11.07
CA LYS A 122 -5.94 -18.08 -11.93
C LYS A 122 -6.15 -16.72 -11.27
N LEU A 123 -7.28 -16.54 -10.57
CA LEU A 123 -7.50 -15.33 -9.77
C LEU A 123 -6.49 -15.27 -8.63
N LYS A 124 -6.28 -16.39 -7.93
CA LYS A 124 -5.27 -16.49 -6.87
C LYS A 124 -3.87 -16.12 -7.36
N GLU A 125 -3.45 -16.65 -8.50
CA GLU A 125 -2.14 -16.33 -9.09
C GLU A 125 -2.04 -14.84 -9.38
N ARG A 126 -3.06 -14.26 -10.03
CA ARG A 126 -3.10 -12.83 -10.35
C ARG A 126 -2.96 -11.96 -9.11
N PHE A 127 -3.74 -12.23 -8.06
CA PHE A 127 -3.70 -11.42 -6.82
C PHE A 127 -2.49 -11.74 -5.94
N SER A 128 -1.86 -12.91 -6.09
CA SER A 128 -0.60 -13.22 -5.40
C SER A 128 0.58 -12.42 -5.97
N MET A 129 0.50 -11.97 -7.23
CA MET A 129 1.50 -11.05 -7.78
C MET A 129 1.42 -9.68 -7.10
N LEU A 130 0.21 -9.20 -6.77
CA LEU A 130 -0.02 -7.95 -6.05
C LEU A 130 0.76 -7.93 -4.73
N ALA A 131 0.57 -8.96 -3.90
CA ALA A 131 1.25 -9.08 -2.61
C ALA A 131 2.79 -9.11 -2.73
N ARG A 132 3.33 -9.57 -3.88
CA ARG A 132 4.78 -9.55 -4.14
C ARG A 132 5.28 -8.19 -4.59
N ASP A 133 4.43 -7.35 -5.16
CA ASP A 133 4.78 -6.00 -5.56
C ASP A 133 4.94 -5.11 -4.31
N ASP A 134 4.09 -5.29 -3.30
CA ASP A 134 4.22 -4.62 -1.99
C ASP A 134 5.52 -5.03 -1.25
N GLU A 135 5.90 -6.31 -1.29
CA GLU A 135 7.22 -6.77 -0.78
C GLU A 135 8.40 -6.06 -1.47
N LYS A 136 8.26 -5.73 -2.76
CA LYS A 136 9.28 -4.97 -3.50
C LYS A 136 9.31 -3.51 -3.08
N HIS A 137 8.19 -2.91 -2.68
CA HIS A 137 8.15 -1.54 -2.17
C HIS A 137 9.02 -1.41 -0.92
N VAL A 138 8.82 -2.30 0.07
CA VAL A 138 9.65 -2.35 1.29
C VAL A 138 11.14 -2.49 0.93
N GLY A 139 11.46 -3.41 0.03
CA GLY A 139 12.84 -3.65 -0.41
C GLY A 139 13.48 -2.41 -1.07
N THR A 140 12.72 -1.73 -1.93
CA THR A 140 13.16 -0.53 -2.65
C THR A 140 13.38 0.65 -1.70
N LEU A 141 12.45 0.88 -0.78
CA LEU A 141 12.54 1.92 0.24
C LEU A 141 13.72 1.70 1.18
N ARG A 142 13.92 0.46 1.66
CA ARG A 142 15.06 0.08 2.51
C ARG A 142 16.38 0.23 1.79
N ALA A 143 16.46 -0.17 0.52
CA ALA A 143 17.66 0.01 -0.30
C ALA A 143 18.01 1.49 -0.46
N TYR A 144 17.03 2.34 -0.75
CA TYR A 144 17.23 3.79 -0.82
C TYR A 144 17.69 4.35 0.54
N PHE A 145 17.00 3.99 1.63
CA PHE A 145 17.36 4.46 2.97
C PHE A 145 18.80 4.10 3.35
N ASN A 146 19.22 2.86 3.09
CA ASN A 146 20.58 2.41 3.40
C ASN A 146 21.64 3.13 2.55
N ALA A 147 21.34 3.40 1.27
CA ALA A 147 22.29 4.08 0.39
C ALA A 147 22.55 5.55 0.78
N PHE A 148 21.57 6.24 1.36
CA PHE A 148 21.64 7.70 1.59
C PHE A 148 21.60 8.13 3.06
N TYR A 149 21.05 7.31 3.97
CA TYR A 149 20.77 7.70 5.36
C TYR A 149 21.30 6.72 6.41
N SER A 150 21.74 5.53 5.99
CA SER A 150 22.43 4.58 6.84
C SER A 150 23.57 3.90 6.06
N PRO A 151 24.57 4.65 5.59
CA PRO A 151 25.73 4.04 4.97
C PRO A 151 26.37 3.10 6.00
N VAL A 152 26.40 1.80 5.67
CA VAL A 152 27.14 0.80 6.43
C VAL A 152 28.58 1.31 6.51
N THR A 153 29.03 1.58 7.73
CA THR A 153 30.40 2.00 8.05
C THR A 153 31.33 0.79 7.96
#